data_AF-A0A381NI88-F1
#
_entry.id   AF-A0A381NI88-F1
#
_cell.length_a   1.000
_cell.length_b   1.000
_cell.length_c   1.000
_cell.angle_alpha   90.00
_cell.angle_beta   90.00
_cell.angle_gamma   90.00
#
_symmetry.space_group_name_H-M   'P 1'
#
loop_
_entity.id
_entity.type
_entity.pdbx_description
1 polymer ?
#
loop_
_entity_poly.entity_id
_entity_poly.type
_entity_poly.pdbx_seq_one_letter_code
_entity_poly.pdbx_strand_id
1 'polypeptide(L)'
;MSSSSKGNLNNIKSPVLEEDVEFSKVVSEGRDLLENKVEFQTDDWGWTRDLDDGGIFIFCYLLHDYRQKTLTLNRLKESVYTLNLLRHKMLPSQEKTGLPLLGEFQVIFTLYERLKREEMSWDDCEVYIKEQIEEHRKTN
;
A
#
# COMPACT_ATOMS: atom_id res chain seq x y z
N MET A 1 5.60 22.71 49.47
CA MET A 1 7.00 22.22 49.47
C MET A 1 6.94 20.73 49.74
N SER A 2 7.49 19.79 48.98
CA SER A 2 8.11 19.80 47.66
C SER A 2 7.90 18.40 47.05
N SER A 3 7.79 18.39 45.74
CA SER A 3 7.77 17.27 44.82
C SER A 3 8.94 16.29 44.99
N SER A 4 8.73 15.03 44.61
CA SER A 4 9.76 14.30 43.87
C SER A 4 9.14 13.28 42.94
N SER A 5 9.12 13.67 41.66
CA SER A 5 8.95 12.83 40.49
C SER A 5 9.97 11.69 40.51
N LYS A 6 9.51 10.45 40.27
CA LYS A 6 10.34 9.43 39.62
C LYS A 6 9.73 9.22 38.25
N GLY A 7 10.34 9.87 37.27
CA GLY A 7 10.00 9.69 35.87
C GLY A 7 10.25 8.24 35.48
N ASN A 8 9.22 7.61 34.91
CA ASN A 8 9.40 6.49 34.01
C ASN A 8 9.31 7.06 32.59
N LEU A 9 10.41 7.66 32.16
CA LEU A 9 10.65 7.93 30.76
C LEU A 9 11.11 6.61 30.12
N ASN A 10 10.66 6.37 28.88
CA ASN A 10 11.17 5.38 27.94
C ASN A 10 10.41 4.05 27.90
N ASN A 11 9.16 4.11 27.45
CA ASN A 11 8.72 3.13 26.46
C ASN A 11 7.75 3.75 25.45
N ILE A 12 8.14 4.91 24.88
CA ILE A 12 7.58 5.32 23.59
C ILE A 12 8.45 4.58 22.57
N LYS A 13 8.18 3.29 22.36
CA LYS A 13 8.56 2.66 21.10
C LYS A 13 7.85 3.47 20.03
N SER A 14 8.60 4.21 19.23
CA SER A 14 8.04 5.03 18.16
C SER A 14 7.33 4.07 17.20
N PRO A 15 5.99 4.07 17.11
CA PRO A 15 5.24 3.11 16.28
C PRO A 15 5.65 3.21 14.80
N VAL A 16 6.05 4.41 14.38
CA VAL A 16 6.58 4.72 13.03
C VAL A 16 7.79 3.84 12.66
N LEU A 17 8.69 3.55 13.60
CA LEU A 17 9.87 2.73 13.31
C LEU A 17 9.54 1.23 13.18
N GLU A 18 8.46 0.75 13.81
CA GLU A 18 8.03 -0.64 13.69
C GLU A 18 7.30 -0.88 12.36
N GLU A 19 6.49 0.08 11.90
CA GLU A 19 5.82 0.05 10.60
C GLU A 19 6.82 -0.01 9.43
N ASP A 20 7.88 0.80 9.47
CA ASP A 20 8.91 0.84 8.42
C ASP A 20 9.71 -0.48 8.34
N VAL A 21 10.00 -1.11 9.48
CA VAL A 21 10.72 -2.39 9.54
C VAL A 21 9.84 -3.53 9.02
N GLU A 22 8.57 -3.55 9.40
CA GLU A 22 7.62 -4.55 8.91
C GLU A 22 7.39 -4.41 7.40
N PHE A 23 7.22 -3.17 6.91
CA PHE A 23 7.10 -2.88 5.49
C PHE A 23 8.31 -3.37 4.70
N SER A 24 9.53 -3.00 5.13
CA SER A 24 10.76 -3.40 4.45
C SER A 24 10.91 -4.93 4.38
N LYS A 25 10.56 -5.63 5.46
CA LYS A 25 10.57 -7.10 5.49
C LYS A 25 9.58 -7.70 4.49
N VAL A 26 8.33 -7.23 4.49
CA VAL A 26 7.29 -7.69 3.56
C VAL A 26 7.73 -7.49 2.11
N VAL A 27 8.30 -6.32 1.81
CA VAL A 27 8.82 -6.01 0.47
C VAL A 27 9.97 -6.93 0.08
N SER A 28 10.93 -7.15 0.97
CA SER A 28 12.07 -8.04 0.70
C SER A 28 11.60 -9.48 0.40
N GLU A 29 10.67 -10.00 1.20
CA GLU A 29 10.11 -11.34 0.99
C GLU A 29 9.27 -11.40 -0.31
N GLY A 30 8.54 -10.34 -0.62
CA GLY A 30 7.78 -10.21 -1.87
C GLY A 30 8.65 -10.24 -3.11
N ARG A 31 9.77 -9.50 -3.10
CA ARG A 31 10.76 -9.50 -4.19
C ARG A 31 11.34 -10.89 -4.39
N ASP A 32 11.76 -11.55 -3.31
CA ASP A 32 12.29 -12.92 -3.36
C ASP A 32 11.28 -13.90 -3.99
N LEU A 33 9.99 -13.77 -3.65
CA LEU A 33 8.94 -14.61 -4.23
C LEU A 33 8.78 -14.39 -5.74
N LEU A 34 8.72 -13.14 -6.20
CA LEU A 34 8.61 -12.81 -7.62
C LEU A 34 9.84 -13.29 -8.41
N GLU A 35 11.02 -13.22 -7.79
CA GLU A 35 12.28 -13.62 -8.40
C GLU A 35 12.51 -15.12 -8.41
N ASN A 36 11.96 -15.89 -7.46
CA ASN A 36 12.33 -17.30 -7.27
C ASN A 36 11.17 -18.30 -7.41
N LYS A 37 9.91 -17.87 -7.46
CA LYS A 37 8.77 -18.79 -7.65
C LYS A 37 8.40 -18.93 -9.12
N VAL A 38 8.41 -20.18 -9.58
CA VAL A 38 8.12 -20.55 -10.98
C VAL A 38 6.79 -20.01 -11.51
N GLU A 39 5.78 -19.84 -10.64
CA GLU A 39 4.47 -19.29 -11.02
C GLU A 39 4.51 -17.81 -11.42
N PHE A 40 5.50 -17.04 -10.92
CA PHE A 40 5.69 -15.62 -11.21
C PHE A 40 6.87 -15.36 -12.16
N GLN A 41 7.61 -16.39 -12.58
CA GLN A 41 8.76 -16.27 -13.48
C GLN A 41 8.38 -16.45 -14.97
N THR A 42 7.13 -16.16 -15.35
CA THR A 42 6.71 -16.21 -16.75
C THR A 42 6.85 -14.84 -17.42
N ASP A 43 6.87 -14.81 -18.76
CA ASP A 43 6.98 -13.56 -19.53
C ASP A 43 5.88 -12.55 -19.17
N ASP A 44 4.69 -13.06 -18.84
CA ASP A 44 3.53 -12.29 -18.40
C ASP A 44 3.74 -11.50 -17.09
N TRP A 45 4.71 -11.90 -16.29
CA TRP A 45 5.06 -11.28 -15.02
C TRP A 45 6.36 -10.48 -15.09
N GLY A 46 7.02 -10.41 -16.26
CA GLY A 46 8.31 -9.74 -16.43
C GLY A 46 8.33 -8.27 -15.99
N TRP A 47 7.19 -7.57 -16.12
CA TRP A 47 7.02 -6.19 -15.68
C TRP A 47 7.14 -6.01 -14.16
N THR A 48 7.01 -7.09 -13.37
CA THR A 48 7.14 -7.01 -11.91
C THR A 48 8.54 -6.67 -11.43
N ARG A 49 9.55 -6.83 -12.30
CA ARG A 49 10.94 -6.40 -12.05
C ARG A 49 11.07 -4.89 -11.85
N ASP A 50 10.16 -4.12 -12.45
CA ASP A 50 10.12 -2.66 -12.38
C ASP A 50 9.26 -2.15 -11.22
N LEU A 51 8.70 -3.05 -10.38
CA LEU A 51 7.95 -2.62 -9.20
C LEU A 51 8.87 -1.99 -8.17
N ASP A 52 8.52 -0.78 -7.77
CA ASP A 52 9.01 -0.16 -6.55
C ASP A 52 8.45 -0.87 -5.31
N ASP A 53 8.89 -0.45 -4.13
CA ASP A 53 8.52 -1.10 -2.87
C ASP A 53 7.01 -1.06 -2.61
N GLY A 54 6.33 0.02 -3.04
CA GLY A 54 4.89 0.10 -2.94
C GLY A 54 4.15 -0.89 -3.84
N GLY A 55 4.67 -1.16 -5.04
CA GLY A 55 4.13 -2.17 -5.94
C GLY A 55 4.30 -3.58 -5.39
N ILE A 56 5.46 -3.86 -4.80
CA ILE A 56 5.73 -5.15 -4.14
C ILE A 56 4.83 -5.35 -2.92
N PHE A 57 4.59 -4.29 -2.13
CA PHE A 57 3.68 -4.38 -0.99
C PHE A 57 2.25 -4.71 -1.43
N ILE A 58 1.74 -4.07 -2.49
CA ILE A 58 0.44 -4.39 -3.09
C ILE A 58 0.39 -5.85 -3.54
N PHE A 59 1.46 -6.34 -4.19
CA PHE A 59 1.58 -7.75 -4.55
C PHE A 59 1.46 -8.66 -3.33
N CYS A 60 2.22 -8.39 -2.26
CA CYS A 60 2.20 -9.21 -1.04
C CYS A 60 0.82 -9.22 -0.37
N TYR A 61 0.17 -8.05 -0.33
CA TYR A 61 -1.18 -7.92 0.23
C TYR A 61 -2.18 -8.80 -0.53
N LEU A 62 -2.20 -8.72 -1.86
CA LEU A 62 -3.12 -9.52 -2.68
C LEU A 62 -2.70 -10.99 -2.79
N LEU A 63 -1.42 -11.30 -2.59
CA LEU A 63 -0.92 -12.67 -2.56
C LEU A 63 -1.56 -13.46 -1.42
N HIS A 64 -1.91 -12.81 -0.32
CA HIS A 64 -2.66 -13.42 0.76
C HIS A 64 -4.02 -13.96 0.27
N ASP A 65 -4.78 -13.15 -0.47
CA ASP A 65 -6.07 -13.54 -1.04
C ASP A 65 -5.93 -14.65 -2.09
N TYR A 66 -4.88 -14.58 -2.91
CA TYR A 66 -4.54 -15.65 -3.84
C TYR A 66 -4.27 -16.97 -3.11
N ARG A 67 -3.47 -16.96 -2.04
CA ARG A 67 -3.17 -18.15 -1.21
C ARG A 67 -4.43 -18.71 -0.54
N GLN A 68 -5.37 -17.85 -0.17
CA GLN A 68 -6.68 -18.24 0.37
C GLN A 68 -7.67 -18.70 -0.71
N LYS A 69 -7.29 -18.66 -1.99
CA LYS A 69 -8.12 -19.01 -3.15
C LYS A 69 -9.36 -18.13 -3.32
N THR A 70 -9.35 -16.93 -2.75
CA THR A 70 -10.38 -15.90 -2.97
C THR A 70 -10.05 -15.05 -4.20
N LEU A 71 -8.80 -15.10 -4.67
CA LEU A 71 -8.31 -14.45 -5.89
C LEU A 71 -7.65 -15.48 -6.81
N THR A 72 -7.86 -15.38 -8.13
CA THR A 72 -7.15 -16.22 -9.11
C THR A 72 -5.81 -15.61 -9.50
N LEU A 73 -4.89 -16.40 -10.06
CA LEU A 73 -3.57 -15.89 -10.47
C LEU A 73 -3.67 -14.75 -11.51
N ASN A 74 -4.58 -14.89 -12.48
CA ASN A 74 -4.82 -13.84 -13.48
C ASN A 74 -5.36 -12.56 -12.83
N ARG A 75 -6.31 -12.70 -11.90
CA ARG A 75 -6.86 -11.55 -11.18
C ARG A 75 -5.83 -10.91 -10.24
N LEU A 76 -4.93 -11.69 -9.64
CA LEU A 76 -3.80 -11.18 -8.89
C LEU A 76 -2.93 -10.29 -9.78
N LYS A 77 -2.49 -10.81 -10.94
CA LYS A 77 -1.68 -10.08 -11.91
C LYS A 77 -2.32 -8.75 -12.33
N GLU A 78 -3.58 -8.81 -12.76
CA GLU A 78 -4.35 -7.63 -13.20
C GLU A 78 -4.52 -6.61 -12.07
N SER A 79 -4.83 -7.08 -10.86
CA SER A 79 -5.06 -6.20 -9.71
C SER A 79 -3.77 -5.50 -9.30
N VAL A 80 -2.65 -6.21 -9.18
CA VAL A 80 -1.35 -5.63 -8.84
C VAL A 80 -0.95 -4.58 -9.87
N TYR A 81 -1.06 -4.92 -11.16
CA TYR A 81 -0.75 -3.97 -12.23
C TYR A 81 -1.62 -2.70 -12.15
N THR A 82 -2.93 -2.87 -12.01
CA THR A 82 -3.89 -1.76 -11.97
C THR A 82 -3.67 -0.88 -10.75
N LEU A 83 -3.55 -1.47 -9.56
CA LEU A 83 -3.32 -0.74 -8.33
C LEU A 83 -1.98 -0.02 -8.33
N ASN A 84 -0.93 -0.63 -8.86
CA ASN A 84 0.38 0.02 -9.00
C ASN A 84 0.31 1.23 -9.94
N LEU A 85 -0.41 1.09 -11.06
CA LEU A 85 -0.64 2.18 -12.01
C LEU A 85 -1.45 3.32 -11.37
N LEU A 86 -2.53 2.99 -10.67
CA LEU A 86 -3.37 3.96 -9.97
C LEU A 86 -2.57 4.70 -8.90
N ARG A 87 -1.76 4.00 -8.11
CA ARG A 87 -0.90 4.59 -7.08
C ARG A 87 0.00 5.66 -7.68
N HIS A 88 0.74 5.33 -8.74
CA HIS A 88 1.67 6.27 -9.36
C HIS A 88 1.01 7.42 -10.10
N LYS A 89 -0.16 7.20 -10.70
CA LYS A 89 -0.83 8.24 -11.48
C LYS A 89 -1.69 9.18 -10.66
N MET A 90 -2.28 8.68 -9.58
CA MET A 90 -3.34 9.39 -8.87
C MET A 90 -2.91 9.90 -7.50
N LEU A 91 -2.02 9.21 -6.80
CA LEU A 91 -1.51 9.75 -5.54
C LEU A 91 -0.44 10.81 -5.82
N PRO A 92 -0.54 11.98 -5.17
CA PRO A 92 0.60 12.88 -5.04
C PRO A 92 1.79 12.15 -4.38
N SER A 93 3.00 12.68 -4.55
CA SER A 93 4.16 12.21 -3.78
C SER A 93 3.85 12.22 -2.28
N GLN A 94 4.37 11.25 -1.53
CA GLN A 94 4.08 11.08 -0.09
C GLN A 94 4.24 12.37 0.73
N GLU A 95 5.27 13.17 0.44
CA GLU A 95 5.51 14.48 1.07
C GLU A 95 4.34 15.46 0.91
N LYS A 96 3.57 15.32 -0.18
CA LYS A 96 2.43 16.17 -0.54
C LYS A 96 1.09 15.57 -0.14
N THR A 97 1.00 14.28 0.16
CA THR A 97 -0.23 13.68 0.69
C THR A 97 -0.35 14.05 2.16
N GLY A 98 0.73 13.88 2.92
CA GLY A 98 0.70 13.95 4.39
C GLY A 98 -0.03 12.76 5.02
N LEU A 99 -0.29 11.71 4.23
CA LEU A 99 -0.85 10.45 4.71
C LEU A 99 0.28 9.54 5.22
N PRO A 100 0.04 8.72 6.27
CA PRO A 100 0.92 7.59 6.54
C PRO A 100 0.85 6.60 5.36
N LEU A 101 1.90 5.80 5.21
CA LEU A 101 2.03 4.85 4.09
C LEU A 101 0.82 3.90 3.98
N LEU A 102 0.34 3.37 5.11
CA LEU A 102 -0.87 2.53 5.14
C LEU A 102 -2.12 3.28 4.67
N GLY A 103 -2.24 4.56 4.99
CA GLY A 103 -3.33 5.41 4.54
C GLY A 103 -3.35 5.58 3.02
N GLU A 104 -2.18 5.75 2.40
CA GLU A 104 -2.07 5.81 0.94
C GLU A 104 -2.56 4.52 0.27
N PHE A 105 -2.16 3.37 0.80
CA PHE A 105 -2.64 2.08 0.30
C PHE A 105 -4.14 1.93 0.49
N GLN A 106 -4.70 2.30 1.64
CA GLN A 106 -6.15 2.23 1.89
C GLN A 106 -6.94 3.06 0.87
N VAL A 107 -6.49 4.28 0.57
CA VAL A 107 -7.13 5.14 -0.44
C VAL A 107 -7.13 4.47 -1.81
N ILE A 108 -5.98 3.92 -2.24
CA ILE A 108 -5.85 3.27 -3.55
C ILE A 108 -6.65 1.96 -3.64
N PHE A 109 -6.65 1.13 -2.60
CA PHE A 109 -7.47 -0.09 -2.57
C PHE A 109 -8.96 0.25 -2.61
N THR A 110 -9.40 1.27 -1.87
CA THR A 110 -10.81 1.70 -1.87
C THR A 110 -11.21 2.25 -3.23
N LEU A 111 -10.36 3.06 -3.86
CA LEU A 111 -10.60 3.55 -5.22
C LEU A 111 -10.75 2.37 -6.21
N TYR A 112 -9.85 1.38 -6.14
CA TYR A 112 -9.93 0.21 -7.00
C TYR A 112 -11.20 -0.61 -6.80
N GLU A 113 -11.64 -0.80 -5.55
CA GLU A 113 -12.91 -1.48 -5.25
C GLU A 113 -14.13 -0.70 -5.76
N ARG A 114 -14.08 0.64 -5.73
CA ARG A 114 -15.13 1.48 -6.33
C ARG A 114 -15.16 1.34 -7.84
N LEU A 115 -14.01 1.40 -8.51
CA LEU A 115 -13.90 1.23 -9.97
C LEU A 115 -14.41 -0.12 -10.48
N LYS A 116 -14.42 -1.17 -9.63
CA LYS A 116 -15.03 -2.46 -9.99
C LYS A 116 -16.55 -2.43 -9.99
N ARG A 117 -17.17 -1.49 -9.28
CA ARG A 117 -18.63 -1.42 -9.04
C ARG A 117 -19.29 -0.26 -9.76
N GLU A 118 -18.54 0.83 -9.93
CA GLU A 118 -18.99 2.11 -10.45
C GLU A 118 -18.16 2.46 -11.69
N GLU A 119 -18.81 2.96 -12.73
CA GLU A 119 -18.12 3.60 -13.84
C GLU A 119 -17.74 5.02 -13.39
N MET A 120 -16.48 5.24 -13.04
CA MET A 120 -15.96 6.55 -12.63
C MET A 120 -15.05 7.10 -13.71
N SER A 121 -15.16 8.40 -13.98
CA SER A 121 -14.21 9.10 -14.85
C SER A 121 -12.86 9.30 -14.14
N TRP A 122 -11.84 9.66 -14.90
CA TRP A 122 -10.54 10.03 -14.35
C TRP A 122 -10.65 11.20 -13.36
N ASP A 123 -11.45 12.21 -13.71
CA ASP A 123 -11.67 13.40 -12.88
C ASP A 123 -12.35 13.03 -11.55
N ASP A 124 -13.32 12.12 -11.57
CA ASP A 124 -13.99 11.64 -10.34
C ASP A 124 -13.02 10.92 -9.41
N CYS A 125 -12.07 10.17 -9.97
CA CYS A 125 -11.03 9.49 -9.19
C CYS A 125 -10.07 10.51 -8.53
N GLU A 126 -9.68 11.55 -9.26
CA GLU A 126 -8.83 12.62 -8.72
C GLU A 126 -9.55 13.39 -7.61
N VAL A 127 -10.84 13.68 -7.79
CA VAL A 127 -11.68 14.33 -6.77
C VAL A 127 -11.74 13.46 -5.52
N TYR A 128 -12.02 12.17 -5.66
CA TYR A 128 -12.06 11.23 -4.53
C TYR A 128 -10.74 11.23 -3.75
N ILE A 129 -9.58 11.14 -4.42
CA ILE A 129 -8.29 11.13 -3.72
C ILE A 129 -8.02 12.45 -2.99
N LYS A 130 -8.36 13.59 -3.60
CA LYS A 130 -8.24 14.91 -2.95
C LYS A 130 -9.08 14.97 -1.69
N GLU A 131 -10.33 14.52 -1.76
CA GLU A 131 -11.24 14.48 -0.61
C GLU A 131 -10.69 13.60 0.51
N GLN A 132 -10.18 12.40 0.21
CA GLN A 132 -9.61 11.50 1.22
C GLN A 132 -8.36 12.10 1.90
N ILE A 133 -7.50 12.77 1.13
CA ILE A 133 -6.33 13.46 1.68
C ILE A 133 -6.76 14.63 2.58
N GLU A 134 -7.76 15.41 2.16
CA GLU A 134 -8.28 16.54 2.94
C GLU A 134 -8.97 16.08 4.24
N GLU A 135 -9.76 15.01 4.20
CA GLU A 135 -10.41 14.44 5.38
C GLU A 135 -9.38 13.97 6.41
N HIS A 136 -8.31 13.30 5.97
CA HIS A 136 -7.24 12.89 6.86
C HIS A 136 -6.55 14.08 7.53
N ARG A 137 -6.29 15.16 6.79
CA ARG A 137 -5.70 16.40 7.32
C ARG A 137 -6.60 17.17 8.29
N LYS A 138 -7.92 16.97 8.24
CA LYS A 138 -8.85 17.59 9.20
C LYS A 138 -8.91 16.82 10.52
N THR A 139 -8.56 15.54 10.49
CA THR A 139 -8.71 14.61 11.61
C THR A 139 -7.44 14.53 12.47
N ASN A 140 -6.29 14.94 11.93
CA ASN A 140 -4.97 14.99 12.59
C ASN A 140 -4.44 16.43 12.64
#